data_AF-A0A819VEG5-F1
#
_entry.id   AF-A0A819VEG5-F1
#
_cell.length_a   1.000
_cell.length_b   1.000
_cell.length_c   1.000
_cell.angle_alpha   90.00
_cell.angle_beta   90.00
_cell.angle_gamma   90.00
#
_symmetry.space_group_name_H-M   'P 1'
#
loop_
_entity.id
_entity.type
_entity.pdbx_description
1 polymer ?
#
loop_
_entity_poly.entity_id
_entity_poly.type
_entity_poly.pdbx_seq_one_letter_code
_entity_poly.pdbx_strand_id
1 'polypeptide(L)'
;MDTISDDELLYFGSILINLAYHSGSVHRSHFDSVDELRFQTCKDEFAMHSMPSRTTLPMDDDYHELVLPCMPTTFIKIPITTDELQSIDNDFSRPLIKTKLPSCLKAIVSGARSALIKSNSSKWYRLKGCGDNTDGFSIKPISNTSTKLTIRGCSFLHTTYRELFMTYYIAHLLAPHHIECANVPIGWFEYKLEHENSDNTSSDIPIIQDTNLNQWSNIVRCCIIMETLGNKRLSDHVLYGLEQLFDLIICNNKKSHPVNQSNLISLFPSERLTKSEQNNEQFIPLSTWFASLTNIIQPIDYQNSNWLHISSYFSDEIPSDIDENRWKVLWKTNIEIINNYLQTREPLANLLCSLYKRFGFECGSILGLIHYHHISWGTYTDELGVHCNAHPNNLVIRLFTATSSFLLAPLDFDMSFTEVSYLPNENNNQSFDELIKLELLAFQLTLSGDSQASSGVTAWIEMPDDQWTSVRWLLRDIMLNEFNRVYNETIQNGSIKSFDSFSNEQNDVLQSLIRLALIKTMKEIG
;
A
#
# COMPACT_ATOMS: atom_id res chain seq x y z
N MET A 1 -22.34 -24.75 -1.19
CA MET A 1 -21.11 -24.19 -0.60
C MET A 1 -20.81 -22.98 -1.44
N ASP A 2 -20.87 -21.79 -0.84
CA ASP A 2 -20.61 -20.55 -1.57
C ASP A 2 -19.17 -20.59 -2.08
N THR A 3 -19.00 -20.44 -3.40
CA THR A 3 -17.67 -20.35 -4.02
C THR A 3 -17.04 -19.05 -3.55
N ILE A 4 -16.00 -19.15 -2.72
CA ILE A 4 -15.15 -18.01 -2.38
C ILE A 4 -14.65 -17.40 -3.70
N SER A 5 -14.98 -16.14 -3.95
CA SER A 5 -14.43 -15.45 -5.09
C SER A 5 -13.02 -14.95 -4.77
N ASP A 6 -12.20 -14.83 -5.81
CA ASP A 6 -10.89 -14.16 -5.72
C ASP A 6 -10.99 -12.74 -5.11
N ASP A 7 -12.16 -12.08 -5.26
CA ASP A 7 -12.45 -10.82 -4.56
C ASP A 7 -12.34 -10.98 -3.04
N GLU A 8 -12.85 -12.07 -2.45
CA GLU A 8 -12.78 -12.21 -1.00
C GLU A 8 -11.32 -12.18 -0.52
N LEU A 9 -10.43 -12.82 -1.24
CA LEU A 9 -9.00 -12.85 -0.91
C LEU A 9 -8.33 -11.47 -1.04
N LEU A 10 -8.71 -10.69 -2.06
CA LEU A 10 -8.11 -9.39 -2.36
C LEU A 10 -8.61 -8.25 -1.46
N TYR A 11 -9.84 -8.34 -0.95
CA TYR A 11 -10.49 -7.26 -0.20
C TYR A 11 -10.70 -7.57 1.28
N PHE A 12 -10.84 -8.83 1.68
CA PHE A 12 -11.13 -9.13 3.08
C PHE A 12 -9.89 -8.99 3.97
N GLY A 13 -9.94 -8.00 4.86
CA GLY A 13 -9.31 -8.05 6.17
C GLY A 13 -10.25 -8.71 7.17
N SER A 14 -9.72 -9.25 8.26
CA SER A 14 -10.49 -9.96 9.29
C SER A 14 -11.48 -9.08 10.06
N ILE A 15 -11.37 -7.74 9.95
CA ILE A 15 -12.11 -6.82 10.82
C ILE A 15 -13.24 -6.12 10.07
N LEU A 16 -14.46 -6.57 10.39
CA LEU A 16 -15.70 -5.87 10.06
C LEU A 16 -15.89 -4.67 10.99
N ILE A 17 -16.35 -3.56 10.42
CA ILE A 17 -16.70 -2.33 11.12
C ILE A 17 -18.09 -1.86 10.73
N ASN A 18 -18.69 -1.04 11.59
CA ASN A 18 -19.98 -0.40 11.31
C ASN A 18 -19.76 0.97 10.67
N LEU A 19 -20.64 1.32 9.76
CA LEU A 19 -20.74 2.67 9.22
C LEU A 19 -22.08 3.31 9.59
N ALA A 20 -22.04 4.61 9.80
CA ALA A 20 -23.20 5.45 10.07
C ALA A 20 -23.30 6.56 9.01
N TYR A 21 -24.49 7.12 8.86
CA TYR A 21 -24.66 8.38 8.15
C TYR A 21 -24.10 9.54 8.97
N HIS A 22 -23.59 10.54 8.27
CA HIS A 22 -23.17 11.81 8.84
C HIS A 22 -23.75 12.96 8.01
N SER A 23 -24.04 14.09 8.65
CA SER A 23 -24.45 15.32 7.98
C SER A 23 -23.33 15.90 7.11
N GLY A 24 -23.67 16.47 5.96
CA GLY A 24 -22.69 17.00 5.03
C GLY A 24 -23.15 17.03 3.59
N SER A 25 -22.19 17.22 2.69
CA SER A 25 -22.42 17.19 1.24
C SER A 25 -21.59 16.12 0.58
N VAL A 26 -22.13 15.56 -0.49
CA VAL A 26 -21.45 14.61 -1.36
C VAL A 26 -21.08 15.34 -2.64
N HIS A 27 -19.84 15.17 -3.06
CA HIS A 27 -19.29 15.79 -4.26
C HIS A 27 -18.71 14.72 -5.17
N ARG A 28 -18.87 14.89 -6.48
CA ARG A 28 -18.28 14.03 -7.49
C ARG A 28 -17.05 14.71 -8.09
N SER A 29 -15.98 13.96 -8.29
CA SER A 29 -14.82 14.46 -9.02
C SER A 29 -15.03 14.26 -10.52
N HIS A 30 -14.73 15.30 -11.31
CA HIS A 30 -14.73 15.24 -12.76
C HIS A 30 -13.37 15.71 -13.31
N PHE A 31 -12.74 14.82 -14.07
CA PHE A 31 -11.45 15.05 -14.68
C PHE A 31 -11.57 14.71 -16.16
N ASP A 32 -11.46 15.73 -17.01
CA ASP A 32 -11.52 15.59 -18.48
C ASP A 32 -10.14 15.68 -19.13
N SER A 33 -9.14 16.09 -18.35
CA SER A 33 -7.79 16.29 -18.81
C SER A 33 -6.80 16.16 -17.66
N VAL A 34 -5.59 15.73 -18.00
CA VAL A 34 -4.39 15.75 -17.14
C VAL A 34 -3.69 17.11 -17.17
N ASP A 35 -4.43 18.18 -17.42
CA ASP A 35 -3.85 19.49 -17.66
C ASP A 35 -3.29 20.09 -16.36
N GLU A 36 -1.97 20.27 -16.34
CA GLU A 36 -1.23 20.90 -15.24
C GLU A 36 -1.62 22.36 -15.02
N LEU A 37 -2.34 23.00 -15.95
CA LEU A 37 -2.97 24.32 -15.72
C LEU A 37 -3.96 24.32 -14.54
N ARG A 38 -4.37 23.14 -14.04
CA ARG A 38 -5.14 23.00 -12.80
C ARG A 38 -4.32 23.26 -11.53
N PHE A 39 -2.98 23.26 -11.60
CA PHE A 39 -2.12 23.73 -10.53
C PHE A 39 -2.22 25.26 -10.46
N GLN A 40 -3.07 25.77 -9.58
CA GLN A 40 -3.18 27.21 -9.40
C GLN A 40 -1.92 27.70 -8.68
N THR A 41 -1.10 28.49 -9.38
CA THR A 41 -0.06 29.27 -8.71
C THR A 41 -0.74 30.18 -7.67
N CYS A 42 -0.21 30.21 -6.44
CA CYS A 42 -0.72 30.99 -5.29
C CYS A 42 -0.73 32.53 -5.48
N LYS A 43 -0.91 33.04 -6.71
CA LYS A 43 -1.08 34.46 -6.98
C LYS A 43 -2.54 34.92 -6.84
N ASP A 44 -3.51 34.01 -6.77
CA ASP A 44 -4.90 34.35 -6.49
C ASP A 44 -5.11 34.50 -4.96
N GLU A 45 -5.41 35.72 -4.52
CA GLU A 45 -5.47 36.21 -3.13
C GLU A 45 -6.30 35.36 -2.15
N PHE A 46 -7.20 34.51 -2.64
CA PHE A 46 -8.00 33.62 -1.80
C PHE A 46 -7.23 32.41 -1.25
N ALA A 47 -6.19 31.95 -1.96
CA ALA A 47 -5.40 30.79 -1.53
C ALA A 47 -4.59 31.07 -0.26
N MET A 48 -4.17 32.32 -0.02
CA MET A 48 -3.42 32.69 1.20
C MET A 48 -4.27 32.75 2.48
N HIS A 49 -5.60 32.78 2.38
CA HIS A 49 -6.49 32.75 3.55
C HIS A 49 -6.98 31.34 3.91
N SER A 50 -6.86 30.38 2.98
CA SER A 50 -7.21 28.96 3.20
C SER A 50 -6.00 28.01 3.21
N MET A 51 -4.86 28.40 2.64
CA MET A 51 -3.58 27.75 2.93
C MET A 51 -3.10 28.32 4.26
N PRO A 52 -2.88 27.48 5.28
CA PRO A 52 -2.26 27.92 6.50
C PRO A 52 -0.81 28.31 6.16
N SER A 53 -0.57 29.58 5.82
CA SER A 53 0.80 30.12 5.80
C SER A 53 1.46 29.99 7.19
N ARG A 54 0.63 29.77 8.22
CA ARG A 54 0.99 29.11 9.46
C ARG A 54 0.33 27.76 9.49
N THR A 55 1.13 26.70 9.48
CA THR A 55 0.76 25.28 9.65
C THR A 55 0.03 25.01 10.99
N THR A 56 -0.24 26.07 11.75
CA THR A 56 -0.69 26.12 13.11
C THR A 56 -1.81 27.14 13.31
N LEU A 57 -2.91 26.70 13.93
CA LEU A 57 -4.02 27.57 14.32
C LEU A 57 -4.06 27.70 15.84
N PRO A 58 -3.96 28.93 16.40
CA PRO A 58 -4.10 29.13 17.84
C PRO A 58 -5.53 28.79 18.26
N MET A 59 -5.68 28.12 19.40
CA MET A 59 -6.98 27.89 20.02
C MET A 59 -7.37 29.06 20.94
N ASP A 60 -8.67 29.30 21.10
CA ASP A 60 -9.21 30.37 21.96
C ASP A 60 -8.78 30.23 23.45
N ASP A 61 -8.30 29.04 23.83
CA ASP A 61 -7.52 28.82 25.06
C ASP A 61 -6.01 28.88 24.72
N ASP A 62 -5.31 29.88 25.27
CA ASP A 62 -3.95 30.38 24.94
C ASP A 62 -2.76 29.38 24.85
N TYR A 63 -2.96 28.06 24.84
CA TYR A 63 -1.87 27.07 24.96
C TYR A 63 -1.89 25.92 23.96
N HIS A 64 -2.91 25.79 23.12
CA HIS A 64 -3.00 24.70 22.15
C HIS A 64 -2.91 25.18 20.71
N GLU A 65 -2.16 24.41 19.92
CA GLU A 65 -1.83 24.71 18.55
C GLU A 65 -2.28 23.53 17.67
N LEU A 66 -3.23 23.76 16.77
CA LEU A 66 -3.68 22.71 15.86
C LEU A 66 -2.77 22.64 14.63
N VAL A 67 -2.16 21.49 14.38
CA VAL A 67 -1.28 21.24 13.25
C VAL A 67 -2.00 20.38 12.20
N LEU A 68 -1.94 20.84 10.95
CA LEU A 68 -2.49 20.14 9.78
C LEU A 68 -1.36 19.69 8.85
N PRO A 69 -1.54 18.62 8.05
CA PRO A 69 -0.57 18.25 7.03
C PRO A 69 -0.34 19.39 6.05
N CYS A 70 0.93 19.74 5.82
CA CYS A 70 1.31 20.90 5.00
C CYS A 70 2.36 20.50 3.97
N MET A 71 1.88 20.00 2.84
CA MET A 71 2.76 19.62 1.74
C MET A 71 3.39 20.86 1.08
N PRO A 72 4.67 20.78 0.66
CA PRO A 72 5.40 21.88 0.02
C PRO A 72 5.00 22.05 -1.45
N THR A 73 3.74 22.38 -1.71
CA THR A 73 3.20 22.38 -3.08
C THR A 73 2.04 23.35 -3.26
N THR A 74 1.83 23.81 -4.49
CA THR A 74 0.68 24.62 -4.88
C THR A 74 -0.64 23.90 -4.61
N PHE A 75 -1.72 24.66 -4.37
CA PHE A 75 -3.05 24.07 -4.20
C PHE A 75 -3.59 23.56 -5.54
N ILE A 76 -4.22 22.37 -5.52
CA ILE A 76 -4.97 21.84 -6.66
C ILE A 76 -6.43 22.18 -6.47
N LYS A 77 -7.07 22.80 -7.47
CA LYS A 77 -8.51 23.04 -7.45
C LYS A 77 -9.22 22.01 -8.32
N ILE A 78 -10.18 21.29 -7.75
CA ILE A 78 -11.08 20.42 -8.51
C ILE A 78 -12.34 21.23 -8.87
N PRO A 79 -12.74 21.29 -10.16
CA PRO A 79 -14.01 21.90 -10.53
C PRO A 79 -15.16 21.09 -9.95
N ILE A 80 -16.05 21.76 -9.23
CA ILE A 80 -17.29 21.15 -8.75
C ILE A 80 -18.30 21.27 -9.89
N THR A 81 -18.67 20.13 -10.48
CA THR A 81 -19.76 20.09 -11.46
C THR A 81 -21.09 20.26 -10.72
N THR A 82 -21.79 21.38 -10.98
CA THR A 82 -23.12 21.66 -10.44
C THR A 82 -24.23 20.89 -11.17
N ASP A 83 -23.93 20.37 -12.36
CA ASP A 83 -24.87 19.67 -13.21
C ASP A 83 -25.06 18.22 -12.74
N GLU A 84 -26.16 18.07 -12.01
CA GLU A 84 -26.90 16.86 -11.64
C GLU A 84 -26.14 15.72 -10.95
N LEU A 85 -26.82 15.21 -9.92
CA LEU A 85 -26.62 13.92 -9.26
C LEU A 85 -26.68 12.77 -10.29
N GLN A 86 -25.77 12.69 -11.26
CA GLN A 86 -25.45 11.42 -11.88
C GLN A 86 -24.89 10.56 -10.77
N SER A 87 -25.77 9.73 -10.24
CA SER A 87 -25.63 9.04 -8.97
C SER A 87 -24.26 8.39 -8.87
N ILE A 88 -23.43 8.89 -7.95
CA ILE A 88 -22.58 7.97 -7.20
C ILE A 88 -23.55 6.90 -6.65
N ASP A 89 -23.15 5.63 -6.65
CA ASP A 89 -24.00 4.50 -6.22
C ASP A 89 -24.84 4.92 -5.00
N ASN A 90 -26.12 4.55 -4.96
CA ASN A 90 -27.10 5.11 -3.99
C ASN A 90 -26.62 4.98 -2.53
N ASP A 91 -25.76 3.98 -2.28
CA ASP A 91 -25.03 3.71 -1.04
C ASP A 91 -24.20 4.91 -0.54
N PHE A 92 -23.84 5.86 -1.42
CA PHE A 92 -23.01 7.04 -1.14
C PHE A 92 -23.76 8.37 -1.33
N SER A 93 -25.09 8.35 -1.32
CA SER A 93 -25.93 9.56 -1.39
C SER A 93 -25.78 10.48 -0.17
N ARG A 94 -25.20 9.98 0.93
CA ARG A 94 -24.90 10.74 2.15
C ARG A 94 -23.49 10.42 2.65
N PRO A 95 -22.82 11.36 3.34
CA PRO A 95 -21.56 11.08 4.01
C PRO A 95 -21.64 9.88 4.96
N LEU A 96 -20.60 9.05 4.93
CA LEU A 96 -20.48 7.86 5.77
C LEU A 96 -19.28 7.98 6.71
N ILE A 97 -19.45 7.58 7.96
CA ILE A 97 -18.40 7.60 8.98
C ILE A 97 -18.36 6.27 9.75
N LYS A 98 -17.16 5.84 10.17
CA LYS A 98 -16.96 4.69 11.06
C LYS A 98 -17.60 4.97 12.42
N THR A 99 -18.33 3.99 12.93
CA THR A 99 -19.02 4.09 14.21
C THR A 99 -18.86 2.83 15.05
N LYS A 100 -18.90 2.98 16.37
CA LYS A 100 -19.04 1.86 17.31
C LYS A 100 -20.48 1.40 17.43
N LEU A 101 -21.44 2.25 17.07
CA LEU A 101 -22.85 1.93 17.12
C LEU A 101 -23.17 0.76 16.18
N PRO A 102 -24.03 -0.18 16.59
CA PRO A 102 -24.54 -1.20 15.68
C PRO A 102 -25.19 -0.55 14.46
N SER A 103 -24.81 -1.01 13.27
CA SER A 103 -25.38 -0.58 12.00
C SER A 103 -25.58 -1.79 11.09
N CYS A 104 -26.60 -1.75 10.23
CA CYS A 104 -26.77 -2.72 9.16
C CYS A 104 -25.77 -2.49 8.01
N LEU A 105 -25.21 -1.28 7.88
CA LEU A 105 -24.16 -0.97 6.92
C LEU A 105 -22.80 -1.37 7.49
N LYS A 106 -22.24 -2.44 6.93
CA LYS A 106 -20.92 -2.97 7.30
C LYS A 106 -19.87 -2.59 6.27
N ALA A 107 -18.64 -2.45 6.75
CA ALA A 107 -17.46 -2.27 5.92
C ALA A 107 -16.30 -3.11 6.47
N ILE A 108 -15.22 -3.18 5.70
CA ILE A 108 -13.98 -3.86 6.06
C ILE A 108 -12.92 -2.80 6.36
N VAL A 109 -12.14 -2.99 7.43
CA VAL A 109 -11.03 -2.09 7.74
C VAL A 109 -9.99 -2.09 6.62
N SER A 110 -9.51 -0.90 6.25
CA SER A 110 -8.38 -0.73 5.35
C SER A 110 -7.41 0.32 5.90
N GLY A 111 -6.64 -0.11 6.90
CA GLY A 111 -5.89 0.80 7.75
C GLY A 111 -6.78 1.62 8.70
N ALA A 112 -6.14 2.37 9.60
CA ALA A 112 -6.82 3.02 10.71
C ALA A 112 -7.95 3.98 10.27
N ARG A 113 -7.73 4.77 9.22
CA ARG A 113 -8.63 5.87 8.79
C ARG A 113 -9.46 5.55 7.53
N SER A 114 -9.38 4.34 7.01
CA SER A 114 -10.09 3.98 5.78
C SER A 114 -10.91 2.70 5.92
N ALA A 115 -11.92 2.57 5.07
CA ALA A 115 -12.85 1.46 5.04
C ALA A 115 -13.09 1.01 3.59
N LEU A 116 -13.46 -0.25 3.42
CA LEU A 116 -13.89 -0.82 2.14
C LEU A 116 -15.35 -1.26 2.22
N ILE A 117 -16.13 -0.88 1.23
CA ILE A 117 -17.54 -1.22 1.11
C ILE A 117 -17.75 -1.90 -0.23
N LYS A 118 -18.41 -3.05 -0.22
CA LYS A 118 -18.95 -3.65 -1.43
C LYS A 118 -20.33 -3.07 -1.68
N SER A 119 -20.49 -2.37 -2.78
CA SER A 119 -21.76 -1.80 -3.21
C SER A 119 -22.74 -2.87 -3.71
N ASN A 120 -24.00 -2.47 -3.88
CA ASN A 120 -25.03 -3.31 -4.51
C ASN A 120 -24.69 -3.69 -5.96
N SER A 121 -23.89 -2.87 -6.65
CA SER A 121 -23.37 -3.18 -8.00
C SER A 121 -22.20 -4.18 -8.00
N SER A 122 -21.87 -4.76 -6.84
CA SER A 122 -20.73 -5.66 -6.61
C SER A 122 -19.35 -5.03 -6.78
N LYS A 123 -19.28 -3.72 -7.02
CA LYS A 123 -18.03 -2.96 -7.03
C LYS A 123 -17.55 -2.65 -5.63
N TRP A 124 -16.24 -2.61 -5.45
CA TRP A 124 -15.61 -2.23 -4.19
C TRP A 124 -15.22 -0.75 -4.18
N TYR A 125 -15.55 -0.10 -3.09
CA TYR A 125 -15.25 1.29 -2.84
C TYR A 125 -14.40 1.45 -1.60
N ARG A 126 -13.42 2.34 -1.67
CA ARG A 126 -12.55 2.77 -0.58
C ARG A 126 -12.99 4.14 -0.11
N LEU A 127 -13.27 4.23 1.19
CA LEU A 127 -13.51 5.48 1.91
C LEU A 127 -12.27 5.85 2.70
N LYS A 128 -11.53 6.89 2.30
CA LYS A 128 -10.29 7.35 2.98
C LYS A 128 -10.55 8.64 3.75
N GLY A 129 -10.39 8.60 5.07
CA GLY A 129 -10.77 9.70 5.96
C GLY A 129 -12.20 9.58 6.50
N CYS A 130 -12.70 8.36 6.68
CA CYS A 130 -14.06 8.09 7.19
C CYS A 130 -14.12 7.89 8.72
N GLY A 131 -13.19 8.45 9.49
CA GLY A 131 -13.13 8.30 10.95
C GLY A 131 -12.20 7.18 11.43
N ASP A 132 -11.94 7.14 12.74
CA ASP A 132 -11.09 6.15 13.42
C ASP A 132 -11.89 5.27 14.41
N ASN A 133 -13.16 5.00 14.08
CA ASN A 133 -14.10 4.24 14.90
C ASN A 133 -14.33 4.86 16.29
N THR A 134 -14.47 6.20 16.34
CA THR A 134 -14.67 6.98 17.57
C THR A 134 -15.99 7.77 17.58
N ASP A 135 -16.90 7.50 16.64
CA ASP A 135 -18.16 8.23 16.48
C ASP A 135 -17.96 9.73 16.18
N GLY A 136 -16.92 10.05 15.38
CA GLY A 136 -16.56 11.42 15.00
C GLY A 136 -15.08 11.53 14.63
N PHE A 137 -14.57 12.76 14.61
CA PHE A 137 -13.15 13.06 14.44
C PHE A 137 -12.51 13.45 15.77
N SER A 138 -11.59 12.60 16.24
CA SER A 138 -10.89 12.81 17.50
C SER A 138 -9.74 13.82 17.35
N ILE A 139 -9.51 14.61 18.40
CA ILE A 139 -8.35 15.50 18.51
C ILE A 139 -7.34 14.81 19.41
N LYS A 140 -6.10 14.68 18.94
CA LYS A 140 -5.03 14.00 19.69
C LYS A 140 -3.76 14.85 19.72
N PRO A 141 -2.97 14.78 20.78
CA PRO A 141 -1.65 15.39 20.80
C PRO A 141 -0.75 14.78 19.72
N ILE A 142 0.13 15.60 19.15
CA ILE A 142 1.20 15.15 18.26
C ILE A 142 2.36 14.76 19.16
N SER A 143 2.73 13.48 19.11
CA SER A 143 3.79 12.90 19.95
C SER A 143 3.54 13.10 21.46
N ASN A 144 4.61 13.20 22.26
CA ASN A 144 4.54 13.43 23.71
C ASN A 144 4.35 14.92 24.08
N THR A 145 4.13 15.80 23.09
CA THR A 145 3.89 17.23 23.35
C THR A 145 2.39 17.48 23.56
N SER A 146 2.01 18.05 24.70
CA SER A 146 0.60 18.35 25.01
C SER A 146 0.07 19.61 24.32
N THR A 147 0.96 20.46 23.79
CA THR A 147 0.60 21.76 23.22
C THR A 147 0.19 21.68 21.74
N LYS A 148 0.76 20.74 20.98
CA LYS A 148 0.43 20.54 19.56
C LYS A 148 -0.61 19.44 19.39
N LEU A 149 -1.71 19.76 18.72
CA LEU A 149 -2.85 18.88 18.50
C LEU A 149 -3.04 18.58 17.01
N THR A 150 -3.68 17.46 16.68
CA THR A 150 -4.08 17.10 15.32
C THR A 150 -5.47 16.48 15.29
N ILE A 151 -6.20 16.68 14.20
CA ILE A 151 -7.48 16.02 13.93
C ILE A 151 -7.21 14.66 13.29
N ARG A 152 -7.74 13.59 13.87
CA ARG A 152 -7.57 12.22 13.40
C ARG A 152 -8.85 11.72 12.75
N GLY A 153 -8.69 10.72 11.87
CA GLY A 153 -9.81 10.06 11.21
C GLY A 153 -10.30 10.72 9.92
N CYS A 154 -9.97 11.97 9.64
CA CYS A 154 -10.39 12.65 8.39
C CYS A 154 -9.26 12.82 7.38
N SER A 155 -9.64 13.14 6.15
CA SER A 155 -8.83 13.88 5.18
C SER A 155 -9.17 15.37 5.27
N PHE A 156 -8.32 16.24 4.73
CA PHE A 156 -8.59 17.68 4.64
C PHE A 156 -8.86 18.06 3.19
N LEU A 157 -9.50 19.19 2.94
CA LEU A 157 -9.88 19.58 1.56
C LEU A 157 -8.69 19.58 0.59
N HIS A 158 -7.55 20.13 1.00
CA HIS A 158 -6.36 20.18 0.14
C HIS A 158 -5.72 18.82 -0.11
N THR A 159 -5.69 17.93 0.88
CA THR A 159 -5.19 16.54 0.70
C THR A 159 -6.18 15.69 -0.10
N THR A 160 -7.48 15.95 0.05
CA THR A 160 -8.57 15.30 -0.72
C THR A 160 -8.46 15.64 -2.19
N TYR A 161 -8.33 16.93 -2.51
CA TYR A 161 -8.21 17.38 -3.90
C TYR A 161 -6.95 16.86 -4.57
N ARG A 162 -5.84 16.84 -3.81
CA ARG A 162 -4.59 16.27 -4.27
C ARG A 162 -4.70 14.79 -4.56
N GLU A 163 -5.16 13.99 -3.61
CA GLU A 163 -5.30 12.54 -3.77
C GLU A 163 -6.14 12.20 -5.01
N LEU A 164 -7.31 12.84 -5.16
CA LEU A 164 -8.20 12.59 -6.30
C LEU A 164 -7.53 12.95 -7.64
N PHE A 165 -6.91 14.13 -7.72
CA PHE A 165 -6.26 14.58 -8.95
C PHE A 165 -5.00 13.78 -9.27
N MET A 166 -4.11 13.56 -8.31
CA MET A 166 -2.86 12.83 -8.53
C MET A 166 -3.11 11.36 -8.84
N THR A 167 -4.12 10.73 -8.22
CA THR A 167 -4.55 9.38 -8.61
C THR A 167 -5.00 9.35 -10.07
N TYR A 168 -5.83 10.30 -10.51
CA TYR A 168 -6.25 10.40 -11.91
C TYR A 168 -5.07 10.63 -12.84
N TYR A 169 -4.19 11.59 -12.52
CA TYR A 169 -3.03 11.99 -13.31
C TYR A 169 -2.06 10.82 -13.51
N ILE A 170 -1.70 10.14 -12.43
CA ILE A 170 -0.78 8.99 -12.47
C ILE A 170 -1.44 7.80 -13.18
N ALA A 171 -2.74 7.55 -12.99
CA ALA A 171 -3.43 6.49 -13.73
C ALA A 171 -3.39 6.72 -15.26
N HIS A 172 -3.55 7.96 -15.72
CA HIS A 172 -3.45 8.30 -17.14
C HIS A 172 -2.04 8.12 -17.70
N LEU A 173 -1.03 8.46 -16.90
CA LEU A 173 0.38 8.28 -17.23
C LEU A 173 0.77 6.81 -17.35
N LEU A 174 0.24 5.96 -16.45
CA LEU A 174 0.56 4.54 -16.39
C LEU A 174 -0.24 3.69 -17.41
N ALA A 175 -1.41 4.16 -17.84
CA ALA A 175 -2.30 3.43 -18.76
C ALA A 175 -1.66 3.01 -20.10
N PRO A 176 -0.84 3.83 -20.79
CA PRO A 176 -0.12 3.41 -22.01
C PRO A 176 0.81 2.21 -21.81
N HIS A 177 1.21 1.92 -20.56
CA HIS A 177 2.05 0.79 -20.20
C HIS A 177 1.25 -0.41 -19.66
N HIS A 178 -0.09 -0.36 -19.73
CA HIS A 178 -1.00 -1.36 -19.17
C HIS A 178 -0.85 -1.57 -17.65
N ILE A 179 -0.41 -0.52 -16.94
CA ILE A 179 -0.35 -0.50 -15.49
C ILE A 179 -1.58 0.27 -14.99
N GLU A 180 -2.40 -0.39 -14.18
CA GLU A 180 -3.59 0.20 -13.60
C GLU A 180 -3.30 0.66 -12.17
N CYS A 181 -3.77 1.85 -11.79
CA CYS A 181 -3.80 2.25 -10.39
C CYS A 181 -4.86 1.44 -9.63
N ALA A 182 -4.57 1.12 -8.37
CA ALA A 182 -5.46 0.34 -7.52
C ALA A 182 -6.72 1.11 -7.09
N ASN A 183 -6.73 2.43 -7.25
CA ASN A 183 -7.87 3.30 -7.00
C ASN A 183 -8.24 4.08 -8.26
N VAL A 184 -9.54 4.25 -8.47
CA VAL A 184 -10.13 5.16 -9.45
C VAL A 184 -10.90 6.23 -8.69
N PRO A 185 -10.59 7.53 -8.88
CA PRO A 185 -11.23 8.60 -8.13
C PRO A 185 -12.69 8.76 -8.53
N ILE A 186 -13.58 8.84 -7.53
CA ILE A 186 -15.03 9.02 -7.72
C ILE A 186 -15.49 10.37 -7.21
N GLY A 187 -15.08 10.74 -5.99
CA GLY A 187 -15.55 11.96 -5.35
C GLY A 187 -15.12 12.06 -3.88
N TRP A 188 -15.82 12.89 -3.12
CA TRP A 188 -15.58 13.05 -1.69
C TRP A 188 -16.85 13.45 -0.93
N PHE A 189 -16.83 13.17 0.36
CA PHE A 189 -17.74 13.74 1.34
C PHE A 189 -17.10 14.96 1.99
N GLU A 190 -17.88 16.00 2.22
CA GLU A 190 -17.57 17.07 3.16
C GLU A 190 -18.50 16.96 4.36
N TYR A 191 -17.92 16.79 5.55
CA TYR A 191 -18.70 16.72 6.78
C TYR A 191 -19.08 18.13 7.24
N LYS A 192 -20.36 18.33 7.53
CA LYS A 192 -20.92 19.62 7.99
C LYS A 192 -21.75 19.40 9.23
N LEU A 193 -21.88 20.44 10.06
CA LEU A 193 -22.89 20.44 11.10
C LEU A 193 -24.27 20.67 10.47
N GLU A 194 -25.25 19.85 10.80
CA GLU A 194 -26.66 20.15 10.51
C GLU A 194 -27.30 20.88 11.68
N HIS A 195 -28.08 21.92 11.38
CA HIS A 195 -28.97 22.55 12.35
C HIS A 195 -30.31 21.79 12.36
N GLU A 196 -30.47 20.87 13.30
CA GLU A 196 -31.72 20.26 13.86
C GLU A 196 -32.95 19.96 12.96
N ASN A 197 -32.84 19.92 11.64
CA ASN A 197 -33.97 19.63 10.74
C ASN A 197 -33.78 18.30 10.00
N SER A 198 -33.49 17.22 10.71
CA SER A 198 -33.49 15.89 10.12
C SER A 198 -34.91 15.34 10.09
N ASP A 199 -35.45 15.12 8.89
CA ASP A 199 -36.59 14.25 8.66
C ASP A 199 -36.40 12.92 9.40
N ASN A 200 -37.37 12.55 10.26
CA ASN A 200 -37.45 11.28 10.98
C ASN A 200 -37.69 10.09 10.02
N THR A 201 -36.79 9.90 9.05
CA THR A 201 -36.78 8.70 8.23
C THR A 201 -36.22 7.56 9.07
N SER A 202 -37.03 6.52 9.28
CA SER A 202 -36.70 5.31 10.04
C SER A 202 -35.66 4.46 9.31
N SER A 203 -34.44 4.98 9.17
CA SER A 203 -33.31 4.25 8.64
C SER A 203 -32.70 3.37 9.73
N ASP A 204 -32.44 2.09 9.42
CA ASP A 204 -31.70 1.16 10.28
C ASP A 204 -30.20 1.53 10.41
N ILE A 205 -29.75 2.53 9.65
CA ILE A 205 -28.39 3.09 9.73
C ILE A 205 -28.43 4.31 10.66
N PRO A 206 -27.62 4.34 11.74
CA PRO A 206 -27.58 5.45 12.68
C PRO A 206 -27.04 6.73 12.03
N ILE A 207 -27.40 7.89 12.60
CA ILE A 207 -26.88 9.21 12.23
C ILE A 207 -25.96 9.69 13.34
N ILE A 208 -24.70 10.00 13.01
CA ILE A 208 -23.72 10.55 13.96
C ILE A 208 -23.71 12.07 13.87
N GLN A 209 -23.80 12.72 15.03
CA GLN A 209 -23.55 14.15 15.19
C GLN A 209 -22.19 14.36 15.85
N ASP A 210 -21.19 14.76 15.06
CA ASP A 210 -19.88 15.08 15.61
C ASP A 210 -19.87 16.51 16.18
N THR A 211 -19.93 16.61 17.51
CA THR A 211 -19.90 17.88 18.25
C THR A 211 -18.59 18.64 18.07
N ASN A 212 -17.50 17.96 17.71
CA ASN A 212 -16.20 18.60 17.49
C ASN A 212 -16.15 19.37 16.16
N LEU A 213 -17.14 19.22 15.27
CA LEU A 213 -17.20 20.02 14.04
C LEU A 213 -17.41 21.51 14.28
N ASN A 214 -18.06 21.86 15.40
CA ASN A 214 -18.23 23.26 15.82
C ASN A 214 -16.90 23.91 16.21
N GLN A 215 -15.98 23.10 16.73
CA GLN A 215 -14.64 23.52 17.03
C GLN A 215 -13.89 23.54 15.68
N TRP A 216 -13.53 24.75 15.22
CA TRP A 216 -12.89 25.03 13.91
C TRP A 216 -13.76 24.76 12.69
N SER A 217 -14.86 25.48 12.60
CA SER A 217 -15.76 25.48 11.42
C SER A 217 -15.07 25.90 10.11
N ASN A 218 -13.90 26.53 10.19
CA ASN A 218 -13.06 26.88 9.04
C ASN A 218 -12.26 25.69 8.48
N ILE A 219 -12.14 24.57 9.21
CA ILE A 219 -11.42 23.38 8.76
C ILE A 219 -12.40 22.39 8.14
N VAL A 220 -12.34 22.28 6.81
CA VAL A 220 -13.17 21.35 6.05
C VAL A 220 -12.59 19.94 6.16
N ARG A 221 -13.30 19.09 6.90
CA ARG A 221 -13.01 17.67 7.06
C ARG A 221 -13.70 16.90 5.95
N CYS A 222 -12.96 16.00 5.31
CA CYS A 222 -13.40 15.28 4.13
C CYS A 222 -13.19 13.77 4.27
N CYS A 223 -13.90 13.02 3.44
CA CYS A 223 -13.62 11.61 3.16
C CYS A 223 -13.59 11.39 1.66
N ILE A 224 -12.52 10.80 1.16
CA ILE A 224 -12.30 10.54 -0.26
C ILE A 224 -13.00 9.23 -0.62
N ILE A 225 -13.68 9.20 -1.77
CA ILE A 225 -14.40 8.05 -2.30
C ILE A 225 -13.70 7.59 -3.58
N MET A 226 -13.29 6.34 -3.62
CA MET A 226 -12.62 5.73 -4.77
C MET A 226 -13.19 4.35 -5.05
N GLU A 227 -13.41 4.01 -6.31
CA GLU A 227 -13.54 2.60 -6.71
C GLU A 227 -12.14 1.98 -6.58
N THR A 228 -12.03 0.74 -6.08
CA THR A 228 -10.73 0.13 -5.80
C THR A 228 -10.64 -1.30 -6.33
N LEU A 229 -9.45 -1.68 -6.81
CA LEU A 229 -9.12 -2.99 -7.38
C LEU A 229 -8.58 -4.00 -6.36
N GLY A 230 -8.29 -3.57 -5.13
CA GLY A 230 -7.82 -4.47 -4.08
C GLY A 230 -7.39 -3.75 -2.81
N ASN A 231 -7.04 -4.54 -1.79
CA ASN A 231 -6.55 -4.03 -0.51
C ASN A 231 -5.25 -4.67 -0.04
N LYS A 232 -4.98 -5.92 -0.46
CA LYS A 232 -3.80 -6.66 -0.02
C LYS A 232 -2.54 -6.05 -0.60
N ARG A 233 -1.57 -5.76 0.28
CA ARG A 233 -0.34 -5.03 -0.02
C ARG A 233 0.80 -5.97 -0.32
N LEU A 234 1.71 -5.54 -1.20
CA LEU A 234 2.89 -6.33 -1.55
C LEU A 234 3.70 -6.72 -0.31
N SER A 235 4.12 -5.74 0.51
CA SER A 235 4.99 -6.06 1.67
C SER A 235 4.23 -6.74 2.81
N ASP A 236 3.20 -6.08 3.36
CA ASP A 236 2.51 -6.58 4.56
C ASP A 236 1.74 -7.90 4.38
N HIS A 237 1.32 -8.22 3.16
CA HIS A 237 0.47 -9.39 2.93
C HIS A 237 1.17 -10.46 2.08
N VAL A 238 1.77 -10.07 0.96
CA VAL A 238 2.34 -11.07 0.03
C VAL A 238 3.76 -11.45 0.39
N LEU A 239 4.68 -10.52 0.54
CA LEU A 239 6.07 -10.86 0.88
C LEU A 239 6.13 -11.48 2.28
N TYR A 240 5.45 -10.87 3.24
CA TYR A 240 5.31 -11.40 4.58
C TYR A 240 4.65 -12.80 4.58
N GLY A 241 3.55 -12.99 3.83
CA GLY A 241 2.90 -14.29 3.71
C GLY A 241 3.76 -15.36 3.02
N LEU A 242 4.48 -15.00 1.96
CA LEU A 242 5.40 -15.91 1.25
C LEU A 242 6.53 -16.39 2.18
N GLU A 243 7.06 -15.50 3.01
CA GLU A 243 8.11 -15.83 3.98
C GLU A 243 7.59 -16.78 5.07
N GLN A 244 6.32 -16.67 5.49
CA GLN A 244 5.69 -17.66 6.38
C GLN A 244 5.52 -19.04 5.74
N LEU A 245 5.45 -19.14 4.42
CA LEU A 245 5.32 -20.44 3.74
C LEU A 245 6.62 -21.25 3.78
N PHE A 246 7.76 -20.63 4.10
CA PHE A 246 9.05 -21.34 4.12
C PHE A 246 9.08 -22.49 5.12
N ASP A 247 8.44 -22.32 6.28
CA ASP A 247 8.35 -23.38 7.31
C ASP A 247 7.54 -24.61 6.84
N LEU A 248 6.80 -24.48 5.74
CA LEU A 248 6.02 -25.56 5.14
C LEU A 248 6.75 -26.28 4.01
N ILE A 249 7.94 -25.81 3.64
CA ILE A 249 8.76 -26.45 2.61
C ILE A 249 9.41 -27.70 3.23
N ILE A 250 9.12 -28.85 2.65
CA ILE A 250 9.69 -30.14 3.03
C ILE A 250 10.40 -30.77 1.85
N CYS A 251 11.24 -31.78 2.10
CA CYS A 251 11.85 -32.58 1.04
C CYS A 251 11.65 -34.08 1.30
N ASN A 252 11.69 -34.88 0.24
CA ASN A 252 11.44 -36.33 0.34
C ASN A 252 12.40 -37.08 1.28
N ASN A 253 13.59 -36.53 1.52
CA ASN A 253 14.51 -37.08 2.49
C ASN A 253 14.18 -36.54 3.89
N LYS A 254 13.29 -37.23 4.62
CA LYS A 254 12.80 -36.84 5.96
C LYS A 254 13.88 -36.54 7.02
N LYS A 255 15.15 -36.83 6.74
CA LYS A 255 16.30 -36.58 7.64
C LYS A 255 17.12 -35.34 7.30
N SER A 256 16.88 -34.67 6.17
CA SER A 256 17.64 -33.49 5.75
C SER A 256 16.75 -32.26 5.68
N HIS A 257 17.30 -31.13 6.13
CA HIS A 257 16.71 -29.82 5.87
C HIS A 257 16.67 -29.57 4.34
N PRO A 258 15.60 -28.96 3.78
CA PRO A 258 15.48 -28.74 2.34
C PRO A 258 16.52 -27.76 1.78
N VAL A 259 17.06 -26.87 2.62
CA VAL A 259 18.06 -25.86 2.23
C VAL A 259 19.48 -26.43 2.35
N ASN A 260 20.25 -26.35 1.27
CA ASN A 260 21.70 -26.59 1.27
C ASN A 260 22.42 -25.28 1.63
N GLN A 261 22.77 -25.14 2.92
CA GLN A 261 23.39 -23.92 3.44
C GLN A 261 24.71 -23.56 2.74
N SER A 262 25.57 -24.54 2.43
CA SER A 262 26.85 -24.23 1.77
C SER A 262 26.64 -23.64 0.38
N ASN A 263 25.69 -24.18 -0.39
CA ASN A 263 25.35 -23.64 -1.71
C ASN A 263 24.67 -22.28 -1.59
N LEU A 264 23.74 -22.11 -0.65
CA LEU A 264 23.07 -20.85 -0.39
C LEU A 264 24.07 -19.74 -0.06
N ILE A 265 24.97 -19.98 0.88
CA ILE A 265 25.97 -19.01 1.31
C ILE A 265 26.93 -18.63 0.16
N SER A 266 27.26 -19.58 -0.71
CA SER A 266 28.15 -19.33 -1.86
C SER A 266 27.56 -18.39 -2.92
N LEU A 267 26.25 -18.12 -2.87
CA LEU A 267 25.59 -17.17 -3.78
C LEU A 267 25.77 -15.71 -3.36
N PHE A 268 26.16 -15.47 -2.10
CA PHE A 268 26.41 -14.12 -1.62
C PHE A 268 27.86 -13.70 -1.91
N PRO A 269 28.10 -12.42 -2.26
CA PRO A 269 29.45 -11.91 -2.42
C PRO A 269 30.21 -11.97 -1.09
N SER A 270 31.53 -12.19 -1.15
CA SER A 270 32.38 -12.35 0.03
C SER A 270 32.31 -11.17 1.00
N GLU A 271 32.14 -9.96 0.46
CA GLU A 271 32.00 -8.69 1.18
C GLU A 271 30.74 -8.65 2.05
N ARG A 272 29.75 -9.49 1.73
CA ARG A 272 28.52 -9.63 2.50
C ARG A 272 28.62 -10.66 3.61
N LEU A 273 29.68 -11.47 3.65
CA LEU A 273 29.81 -12.54 4.63
C LEU A 273 30.53 -12.05 5.89
N THR A 274 29.88 -12.21 7.03
CA THR A 274 30.47 -11.96 8.35
C THR A 274 30.51 -13.25 9.17
N LYS A 275 31.39 -13.31 10.17
CA LYS A 275 31.44 -14.45 11.09
C LYS A 275 30.26 -14.38 12.05
N SER A 276 29.58 -15.50 12.27
CA SER A 276 28.52 -15.60 13.28
C SER A 276 29.09 -15.36 14.68
N GLU A 277 28.43 -14.50 15.46
CA GLU A 277 28.79 -14.26 16.86
C GLU A 277 28.63 -15.52 17.73
N GLN A 278 27.66 -16.37 17.38
CA GLN A 278 27.38 -17.61 18.10
C GLN A 278 28.35 -18.73 17.71
N ASN A 279 28.87 -18.70 16.49
CA ASN A 279 29.78 -19.70 15.95
C ASN A 279 30.83 -19.07 15.04
N ASN A 280 32.01 -18.75 15.60
CA ASN A 280 33.11 -18.06 14.93
C ASN A 280 33.66 -18.74 13.66
N GLU A 281 33.25 -19.98 13.37
CA GLU A 281 33.64 -20.73 12.18
C GLU A 281 32.61 -20.63 11.04
N GLN A 282 31.37 -20.21 11.33
CA GLN A 282 30.29 -20.15 10.33
C GLN A 282 30.15 -18.73 9.78
N PHE A 283 30.21 -18.59 8.46
CA PHE A 283 29.87 -17.35 7.77
C PHE A 283 28.36 -17.21 7.60
N ILE A 284 27.85 -16.03 7.87
CA ILE A 284 26.45 -15.64 7.64
C ILE A 284 26.42 -14.39 6.76
N PRO A 285 25.42 -14.23 5.88
CA PRO A 285 25.26 -13.01 5.11
C PRO A 285 24.85 -11.85 6.02
N LEU A 286 25.26 -10.64 5.70
CA LEU A 286 24.64 -9.43 6.24
C LEU A 286 23.19 -9.34 5.71
N SER A 287 22.28 -8.73 6.48
CA SER A 287 20.91 -8.52 6.01
C SER A 287 20.85 -7.72 4.71
N THR A 288 19.84 -7.97 3.88
CA THR A 288 19.72 -7.28 2.57
C THR A 288 19.61 -5.77 2.76
N TRP A 289 18.90 -5.28 3.78
CA TRP A 289 18.80 -3.84 4.03
C TRP A 289 20.16 -3.20 4.37
N PHE A 290 20.99 -3.88 5.17
CA PHE A 290 22.32 -3.39 5.51
C PHE A 290 23.27 -3.44 4.30
N ALA A 291 23.17 -4.51 3.51
CA ALA A 291 23.90 -4.64 2.25
C ALA A 291 23.50 -3.56 1.23
N SER A 292 22.22 -3.16 1.22
CA SER A 292 21.71 -2.07 0.37
C SER A 292 22.32 -0.73 0.77
N LEU A 293 22.40 -0.42 2.07
CA LEU A 293 23.01 0.83 2.56
C LEU A 293 24.49 0.95 2.21
N THR A 294 25.19 -0.18 2.09
CA THR A 294 26.62 -0.24 1.79
C THR A 294 26.92 -0.47 0.30
N ASN A 295 25.90 -0.55 -0.55
CA ASN A 295 26.02 -0.81 -2.00
C ASN A 295 26.82 -2.09 -2.34
N ILE A 296 26.73 -3.14 -1.51
CA ILE A 296 27.43 -4.41 -1.71
C ILE A 296 26.54 -5.51 -2.34
N ILE A 297 25.30 -5.17 -2.72
CA ILE A 297 24.40 -6.10 -3.40
C ILE A 297 24.84 -6.25 -4.86
N GLN A 298 24.96 -7.49 -5.31
CA GLN A 298 25.40 -7.86 -6.66
C GLN A 298 24.37 -8.77 -7.32
N PRO A 299 24.27 -8.77 -8.66
CA PRO A 299 23.42 -9.71 -9.38
C PRO A 299 23.76 -11.17 -9.03
N ILE A 300 22.72 -11.98 -8.83
CA ILE A 300 22.85 -13.39 -8.43
C ILE A 300 22.41 -14.27 -9.58
N ASP A 301 23.28 -15.18 -10.03
CA ASP A 301 22.88 -16.26 -10.94
C ASP A 301 22.19 -17.38 -10.15
N TYR A 302 20.86 -17.27 -10.06
CA TYR A 302 20.03 -18.25 -9.37
C TYR A 302 19.60 -19.42 -10.27
N GLN A 303 19.77 -19.35 -11.60
CA GLN A 303 19.22 -20.37 -12.52
C GLN A 303 19.91 -21.74 -12.38
N ASN A 304 21.15 -21.75 -11.91
CA ASN A 304 21.96 -22.96 -11.71
C ASN A 304 22.15 -23.32 -10.22
N SER A 305 21.32 -22.74 -9.35
CA SER A 305 21.60 -22.76 -7.92
C SER A 305 20.85 -23.89 -7.21
N ASN A 306 21.60 -24.86 -6.68
CA ASN A 306 21.09 -25.97 -5.86
C ASN A 306 21.01 -25.59 -4.37
N TRP A 307 20.59 -24.36 -4.05
CA TRP A 307 20.45 -23.91 -2.65
C TRP A 307 19.21 -24.51 -1.98
N LEU A 308 18.17 -24.82 -2.75
CA LEU A 308 17.06 -25.65 -2.31
C LEU A 308 17.15 -27.02 -2.97
N HIS A 309 16.86 -28.08 -2.22
CA HIS A 309 16.88 -29.43 -2.76
C HIS A 309 15.83 -29.57 -3.89
N ILE A 310 16.19 -30.24 -4.99
CA ILE A 310 15.32 -30.36 -6.18
C ILE A 310 13.98 -31.04 -5.89
N SER A 311 13.95 -31.94 -4.90
CA SER A 311 12.73 -32.60 -4.43
C SER A 311 12.01 -31.86 -3.31
N SER A 312 12.25 -30.55 -3.16
CA SER A 312 11.51 -29.73 -2.19
C SER A 312 10.14 -29.39 -2.73
N TYR A 313 9.14 -29.47 -1.87
CA TYR A 313 7.73 -29.19 -2.16
C TYR A 313 7.05 -28.63 -0.90
N PHE A 314 5.84 -28.11 -1.04
CA PHE A 314 5.08 -27.64 0.12
C PHE A 314 4.33 -28.81 0.76
N SER A 315 4.33 -28.87 2.09
CA SER A 315 3.53 -29.83 2.83
C SER A 315 2.03 -29.67 2.51
N ASP A 316 1.35 -30.79 2.31
CA ASP A 316 -0.11 -30.83 2.13
C ASP A 316 -0.86 -30.63 3.47
N GLU A 317 -0.13 -30.58 4.58
CA GLU A 317 -0.70 -30.27 5.89
C GLU A 317 -1.26 -28.85 5.91
N ILE A 318 -2.48 -28.70 6.44
CA ILE A 318 -3.08 -27.40 6.63
C ILE A 318 -2.56 -26.81 7.95
N PRO A 319 -1.95 -25.60 7.91
CA PRO A 319 -1.54 -24.90 9.12
C PRO A 319 -2.71 -24.70 10.11
N SER A 320 -2.44 -24.85 11.41
CA SER A 320 -3.45 -24.78 12.47
C SER A 320 -4.09 -23.39 12.61
N ASP A 321 -3.40 -22.35 12.14
CA ASP A 321 -3.88 -20.97 12.10
C ASP A 321 -4.93 -20.74 11.00
N ILE A 322 -5.12 -21.67 10.07
CA ILE A 322 -6.20 -21.64 9.08
C ILE A 322 -7.41 -22.40 9.63
N ASP A 323 -8.36 -21.68 10.22
CA ASP A 323 -9.50 -22.26 10.94
C ASP A 323 -10.75 -22.39 10.07
N GLU A 324 -11.08 -21.39 9.26
CA GLU A 324 -12.31 -21.42 8.44
C GLU A 324 -12.22 -22.46 7.32
N ASN A 325 -13.24 -23.32 7.24
CA ASN A 325 -13.30 -24.42 6.25
C ASN A 325 -13.14 -23.94 4.81
N ARG A 326 -13.61 -22.73 4.51
CA ARG A 326 -13.54 -22.14 3.18
C ARG A 326 -12.07 -21.91 2.76
N TRP A 327 -11.23 -21.40 3.66
CA TRP A 327 -9.80 -21.19 3.41
C TRP A 327 -9.03 -22.51 3.30
N LYS A 328 -9.44 -23.54 4.04
CA LYS A 328 -8.86 -24.88 3.95
C LYS A 328 -9.05 -25.52 2.56
N VAL A 329 -10.18 -25.26 1.91
CA VAL A 329 -10.45 -25.76 0.55
C VAL A 329 -9.51 -25.07 -0.44
N LEU A 330 -9.45 -23.73 -0.42
CA LEU A 330 -8.54 -22.97 -1.28
C LEU A 330 -7.07 -23.36 -1.04
N TRP A 331 -6.68 -23.53 0.22
CA TRP A 331 -5.33 -23.97 0.57
C TRP A 331 -4.95 -25.26 -0.15
N LYS A 332 -5.77 -26.31 0.00
CA LYS A 332 -5.54 -27.62 -0.63
C LYS A 332 -5.45 -27.53 -2.14
N THR A 333 -6.36 -26.79 -2.77
CA THR A 333 -6.37 -26.62 -4.23
C THR A 333 -5.09 -25.95 -4.73
N ASN A 334 -4.63 -24.87 -4.06
CA ASN A 334 -3.43 -24.16 -4.48
C ASN A 334 -2.15 -24.97 -4.22
N ILE A 335 -2.07 -25.70 -3.10
CA ILE A 335 -0.95 -26.63 -2.84
C ILE A 335 -0.89 -27.73 -3.90
N GLU A 336 -2.03 -28.32 -4.27
CA GLU A 336 -2.09 -29.35 -5.31
C GLU A 336 -1.58 -28.83 -6.66
N ILE A 337 -2.00 -27.63 -7.07
CA ILE A 337 -1.51 -26.98 -8.31
C ILE A 337 0.01 -26.83 -8.28
N ILE A 338 0.56 -26.30 -7.18
CA ILE A 338 2.01 -26.08 -7.04
C ILE A 338 2.76 -27.42 -7.07
N ASN A 339 2.34 -28.38 -6.24
CA ASN A 339 3.05 -29.65 -6.09
C ASN A 339 3.00 -30.48 -7.38
N ASN A 340 1.90 -30.46 -8.14
CA ASN A 340 1.80 -31.12 -9.45
C ASN A 340 2.77 -30.51 -10.47
N TYR A 341 2.93 -29.17 -10.45
CA TYR A 341 3.89 -28.49 -11.32
C TYR A 341 5.33 -28.82 -10.96
N LEU A 342 5.67 -28.80 -9.66
CA LEU A 342 7.01 -29.12 -9.14
C LEU A 342 7.48 -30.53 -9.50
N GLN A 343 6.57 -31.49 -9.61
CA GLN A 343 6.90 -32.88 -9.97
C GLN A 343 7.39 -33.04 -11.41
N THR A 344 7.04 -32.11 -12.31
CA THR A 344 7.16 -32.34 -13.76
C THR A 344 7.96 -31.28 -14.52
N ARG A 345 8.19 -30.10 -13.93
CA ARG A 345 8.72 -28.94 -14.66
C ARG A 345 9.96 -28.32 -14.03
N GLU A 346 9.78 -27.52 -12.99
CA GLU A 346 10.83 -26.65 -12.44
C GLU A 346 10.99 -26.81 -10.93
N PRO A 347 12.22 -26.66 -10.39
CA PRO A 347 12.44 -26.64 -8.95
C PRO A 347 11.76 -25.46 -8.27
N LEU A 348 11.30 -25.65 -7.04
CA LEU A 348 10.65 -24.61 -6.23
C LEU A 348 11.52 -23.36 -6.05
N ALA A 349 12.85 -23.52 -5.94
CA ALA A 349 13.79 -22.40 -5.89
C ALA A 349 13.63 -21.44 -7.07
N ASN A 350 13.52 -21.97 -8.29
CA ASN A 350 13.42 -21.16 -9.50
C ASN A 350 12.10 -20.39 -9.56
N LEU A 351 11.01 -20.98 -9.08
CA LEU A 351 9.71 -20.32 -8.99
C LEU A 351 9.74 -19.15 -8.00
N LEU A 352 10.30 -19.36 -6.81
CA LEU A 352 10.45 -18.31 -5.80
C LEU A 352 11.35 -17.17 -6.31
N CYS A 353 12.49 -17.49 -6.90
CA CYS A 353 13.39 -16.49 -7.49
C CYS A 353 12.69 -15.71 -8.63
N SER A 354 11.93 -16.40 -9.49
CA SER A 354 11.18 -15.77 -10.58
C SER A 354 10.08 -14.84 -10.07
N LEU A 355 9.39 -15.22 -9.00
CA LEU A 355 8.36 -14.39 -8.37
C LEU A 355 8.96 -13.12 -7.75
N TYR A 356 10.05 -13.24 -6.99
CA TYR A 356 10.74 -12.09 -6.41
C TYR A 356 11.37 -11.19 -7.47
N LYS A 357 11.96 -11.77 -8.53
CA LYS A 357 12.43 -11.01 -9.70
C LYS A 357 11.26 -10.24 -10.32
N ARG A 358 10.09 -10.87 -10.49
CA ARG A 358 8.88 -10.22 -11.03
C ARG A 358 8.43 -9.03 -10.18
N PHE A 359 8.38 -9.17 -8.86
CA PHE A 359 8.06 -8.05 -7.97
C PHE A 359 9.07 -6.91 -8.10
N GLY A 360 10.37 -7.23 -8.20
CA GLY A 360 11.43 -6.25 -8.42
C GLY A 360 11.23 -5.48 -9.71
N PHE A 361 10.99 -6.21 -10.81
CA PHE A 361 10.71 -5.63 -12.12
C PHE A 361 9.52 -4.66 -12.08
N GLU A 362 8.39 -5.08 -11.51
CA GLU A 362 7.18 -4.26 -11.50
C GLU A 362 7.33 -3.02 -10.59
N CYS A 363 7.91 -3.18 -9.41
CA CYS A 363 8.20 -2.05 -8.52
C CYS A 363 9.12 -1.02 -9.20
N GLY A 364 10.19 -1.49 -9.86
CA GLY A 364 11.16 -0.63 -10.53
C GLY A 364 10.54 0.09 -11.73
N SER A 365 9.67 -0.61 -12.47
CA SER A 365 8.91 -0.03 -13.59
C SER A 365 7.98 1.09 -13.12
N ILE A 366 7.19 0.83 -12.07
CA ILE A 366 6.20 1.78 -11.54
C ILE A 366 6.90 3.03 -10.99
N LEU A 367 7.85 2.86 -10.06
CA LEU A 367 8.55 4.00 -9.47
C LEU A 367 9.38 4.75 -10.51
N GLY A 368 10.03 4.03 -11.42
CA GLY A 368 10.83 4.61 -12.50
C GLY A 368 10.00 5.48 -13.45
N LEU A 369 8.78 5.06 -13.80
CA LEU A 369 7.87 5.88 -14.61
C LEU A 369 7.39 7.12 -13.85
N ILE A 370 6.97 6.98 -12.59
CA ILE A 370 6.54 8.12 -11.76
C ILE A 370 7.65 9.18 -11.70
N HIS A 371 8.88 8.76 -11.40
CA HIS A 371 10.03 9.66 -11.32
C HIS A 371 10.47 10.20 -12.70
N TYR A 372 10.34 9.42 -13.78
CA TYR A 372 10.65 9.87 -15.14
C TYR A 372 9.81 11.08 -15.55
N HIS A 373 8.57 11.11 -15.06
CA HIS A 373 7.64 12.21 -15.27
C HIS A 373 7.77 13.32 -14.21
N HIS A 374 8.86 13.35 -13.43
CA HIS A 374 9.12 14.37 -12.42
C HIS A 374 7.98 14.49 -11.38
N ILE A 375 7.51 13.33 -10.90
CA ILE A 375 6.50 13.23 -9.86
C ILE A 375 7.15 12.62 -8.61
N SER A 376 6.99 13.28 -7.47
CA SER A 376 7.27 12.69 -6.16
C SER A 376 6.03 11.92 -5.72
N TRP A 377 6.22 10.67 -5.27
CA TRP A 377 5.13 9.87 -4.70
C TRP A 377 4.62 10.48 -3.39
N GLY A 378 5.48 11.17 -2.64
CA GLY A 378 5.08 12.02 -1.53
C GLY A 378 6.09 12.00 -0.40
N THR A 379 7.28 12.53 -0.66
CA THR A 379 8.32 12.71 0.35
C THR A 379 8.49 14.18 0.66
N TYR A 380 8.30 14.53 1.93
CA TYR A 380 8.50 15.89 2.44
C TYR A 380 8.59 15.86 3.96
N THR A 381 9.00 17.00 4.52
CA THR A 381 8.97 17.23 5.97
C THR A 381 7.98 18.35 6.28
N ASP A 382 7.18 18.18 7.32
CA ASP A 382 6.37 19.24 7.92
C ASP A 382 6.37 19.14 9.45
N GLU A 383 5.49 19.90 10.12
CA GLU A 383 5.36 19.90 11.58
C GLU A 383 4.90 18.55 12.19
N LEU A 384 4.36 17.64 11.36
CA LEU A 384 3.96 16.29 11.76
C LEU A 384 5.11 15.27 11.61
N GLY A 385 6.22 15.65 10.97
CA GLY A 385 7.42 14.84 10.82
C GLY A 385 7.87 14.67 9.37
N VAL A 386 8.69 13.63 9.16
CA VAL A 386 9.13 13.20 7.82
C VAL A 386 8.10 12.24 7.27
N HIS A 387 7.64 12.50 6.04
CA HIS A 387 6.68 11.68 5.32
C HIS A 387 7.35 11.05 4.11
N CYS A 388 6.95 9.82 3.77
CA CYS A 388 7.36 9.14 2.55
C CYS A 388 6.32 8.09 2.15
N ASN A 389 5.65 8.30 1.01
CA ASN A 389 4.73 7.32 0.42
C ASN A 389 5.42 6.33 -0.53
N ALA A 390 6.70 6.52 -0.85
CA ALA A 390 7.44 5.64 -1.76
C ALA A 390 7.86 4.34 -1.05
N HIS A 391 6.90 3.45 -0.84
CA HIS A 391 7.14 2.14 -0.24
C HIS A 391 6.23 1.04 -0.84
N PRO A 392 6.66 -0.24 -0.83
CA PRO A 392 5.90 -1.37 -1.37
C PRO A 392 4.51 -1.59 -0.75
N ASN A 393 4.22 -1.05 0.44
CA ASN A 393 2.88 -1.10 1.02
C ASN A 393 1.85 -0.24 0.26
N ASN A 394 2.32 0.65 -0.61
CA ASN A 394 1.50 1.41 -1.54
C ASN A 394 1.36 0.69 -2.90
N LEU A 395 1.73 -0.59 -2.98
CA LEU A 395 1.43 -1.46 -4.11
C LEU A 395 0.42 -2.52 -3.68
N VAL A 396 -0.74 -2.54 -4.34
CA VAL A 396 -1.78 -3.55 -4.16
C VAL A 396 -1.57 -4.70 -5.12
N ILE A 397 -1.82 -5.91 -4.63
CA ILE A 397 -1.72 -7.13 -5.42
C ILE A 397 -3.02 -7.33 -6.20
N ARG A 398 -2.85 -7.72 -7.46
CA ARG A 398 -3.91 -8.18 -8.35
C ARG A 398 -3.66 -9.63 -8.71
N LEU A 399 -4.72 -10.42 -8.74
CA LEU A 399 -4.67 -11.76 -9.31
C LEU A 399 -4.77 -11.63 -10.83
N PHE A 400 -4.02 -12.43 -11.60
CA PHE A 400 -3.99 -12.20 -13.05
C PHE A 400 -5.37 -12.36 -13.65
N THR A 401 -5.65 -11.43 -14.55
CA THR A 401 -6.73 -11.53 -15.52
C THR A 401 -6.09 -11.65 -16.89
N ALA A 402 -6.82 -12.18 -17.88
CA ALA A 402 -6.32 -12.31 -19.25
C ALA A 402 -5.86 -10.97 -19.87
N THR A 403 -6.23 -9.84 -19.26
CA THR A 403 -6.03 -8.48 -19.78
C THR A 403 -4.92 -7.71 -19.06
N SER A 404 -4.45 -8.13 -17.89
CA SER A 404 -3.43 -7.39 -17.14
C SER A 404 -2.10 -8.12 -17.16
N SER A 405 -1.07 -7.42 -17.63
CA SER A 405 0.30 -7.95 -17.62
C SER A 405 0.97 -7.77 -16.26
N PHE A 406 0.54 -6.83 -15.41
CA PHE A 406 1.13 -6.51 -14.11
C PHE A 406 0.34 -7.11 -12.93
N LEU A 407 1.06 -7.59 -11.92
CA LEU A 407 0.54 -8.06 -10.64
C LEU A 407 0.31 -6.92 -9.63
N LEU A 408 1.05 -5.82 -9.78
CA LEU A 408 1.08 -4.71 -8.84
C LEU A 408 0.34 -3.51 -9.42
N ALA A 409 -0.50 -2.91 -8.59
CA ALA A 409 -1.22 -1.68 -8.88
C ALA A 409 -0.87 -0.64 -7.82
N PRO A 410 -0.31 0.53 -8.20
CA PRO A 410 0.04 1.54 -7.22
C PRO A 410 -1.19 2.21 -6.61
N LEU A 411 -1.04 2.64 -5.37
CA LEU A 411 -2.06 3.24 -4.53
C LEU A 411 -1.45 4.40 -3.74
N ASP A 412 -2.32 5.24 -3.20
CA ASP A 412 -2.02 6.27 -2.20
C ASP A 412 -1.13 7.39 -2.74
N PHE A 413 -1.77 8.42 -3.29
CA PHE A 413 -1.15 9.58 -3.92
C PHE A 413 -1.58 10.89 -3.24
N ASP A 414 -2.02 10.82 -1.98
CA ASP A 414 -2.52 11.98 -1.23
C ASP A 414 -1.44 13.00 -0.92
N MET A 415 -0.19 12.52 -0.88
CA MET A 415 1.02 13.29 -0.70
C MET A 415 1.79 13.55 -2.00
N SER A 416 1.31 13.07 -3.15
CA SER A 416 2.05 13.19 -4.41
C SER A 416 2.00 14.60 -5.00
N PHE A 417 3.07 15.02 -5.65
CA PHE A 417 3.16 16.30 -6.34
C PHE A 417 4.18 16.25 -7.47
N THR A 418 3.97 17.09 -8.50
CA THR A 418 4.93 17.26 -9.60
C THR A 418 5.99 18.29 -9.23
N GLU A 419 7.14 18.24 -9.89
CA GLU A 419 8.19 19.25 -9.76
C GLU A 419 7.67 20.68 -10.02
N VAL A 420 6.78 20.84 -11.01
CA VAL A 420 6.14 22.13 -11.35
C VAL A 420 5.32 22.69 -10.18
N SER A 421 4.68 21.81 -9.42
CA SER A 421 3.86 22.18 -8.27
C SER A 421 4.66 22.32 -6.98
N TYR A 422 5.94 21.95 -6.95
CA TYR A 422 6.78 21.93 -5.74
C TYR A 422 7.18 23.35 -5.30
N LEU A 423 7.00 23.64 -4.02
CA LEU A 423 7.29 24.91 -3.36
C LEU A 423 8.19 24.65 -2.14
N PRO A 424 9.53 24.66 -2.31
CA PRO A 424 10.44 24.48 -1.17
C PRO A 424 10.20 25.57 -0.12
N ASN A 425 10.38 25.22 1.16
CA ASN A 425 10.15 26.12 2.28
C ASN A 425 11.20 25.89 3.38
N GLU A 426 11.20 26.72 4.43
CA GLU A 426 12.23 26.65 5.49
C GLU A 426 12.31 25.28 6.18
N ASN A 427 11.19 24.56 6.29
CA ASN A 427 11.11 23.21 6.87
C ASN A 427 11.48 22.12 5.86
N ASN A 428 11.43 22.42 4.56
CA ASN A 428 11.80 21.53 3.47
C ASN A 428 12.69 22.25 2.45
N ASN A 429 13.97 22.39 2.82
CA ASN A 429 15.00 22.99 1.97
C ASN A 429 15.59 22.00 0.95
N GLN A 430 15.00 20.81 0.82
CA GLN A 430 15.47 19.79 -0.12
C GLN A 430 15.07 20.20 -1.54
N SER A 431 15.98 20.03 -2.50
CA SER A 431 15.66 20.10 -3.91
C SER A 431 14.73 18.96 -4.32
N PHE A 432 13.98 19.13 -5.40
CA PHE A 432 13.10 18.07 -5.91
C PHE A 432 13.88 16.77 -6.20
N ASP A 433 15.07 16.87 -6.80
CA ASP A 433 15.98 15.74 -7.02
C ASP A 433 16.40 15.01 -5.73
N GLU A 434 16.58 15.74 -4.62
CA GLU A 434 16.88 15.14 -3.33
C GLU A 434 15.68 14.37 -2.78
N LEU A 435 14.45 14.87 -2.97
CA LEU A 435 13.23 14.15 -2.60
C LEU A 435 13.10 12.83 -3.39
N ILE A 436 13.32 12.88 -4.71
CA ILE A 436 13.29 11.69 -5.58
C ILE A 436 14.36 10.66 -5.17
N LYS A 437 15.56 11.10 -4.78
CA LYS A 437 16.60 10.20 -4.25
C LYS A 437 16.20 9.58 -2.92
N LEU A 438 15.58 10.34 -2.03
CA LEU A 438 15.08 9.82 -0.76
C LEU A 438 13.96 8.80 -0.96
N GLU A 439 13.07 9.02 -1.93
CA GLU A 439 12.04 8.05 -2.33
C GLU A 439 12.65 6.75 -2.82
N LEU A 440 13.64 6.84 -3.71
CA LEU A 440 14.35 5.66 -4.21
C LEU A 440 15.00 4.88 -3.06
N LEU A 441 15.71 5.57 -2.16
CA LEU A 441 16.37 4.93 -1.01
C LEU A 441 15.36 4.28 -0.05
N ALA A 442 14.27 4.99 0.28
CA ALA A 442 13.21 4.45 1.13
C ALA A 442 12.56 3.21 0.52
N PHE A 443 12.32 3.22 -0.79
CA PHE A 443 11.77 2.08 -1.52
C PHE A 443 12.73 0.89 -1.51
N GLN A 444 14.04 1.13 -1.71
CA GLN A 444 15.08 0.08 -1.63
C GLN A 444 15.17 -0.53 -0.24
N LEU A 445 15.13 0.29 0.82
CA LEU A 445 15.19 -0.16 2.22
C LEU A 445 13.98 -1.00 2.60
N THR A 446 12.78 -0.57 2.22
CA THR A 446 11.56 -1.34 2.48
C THR A 446 11.50 -2.64 1.66
N LEU A 447 11.91 -2.62 0.39
CA LEU A 447 12.03 -3.86 -0.42
C LEU A 447 13.05 -4.84 0.16
N SER A 448 14.15 -4.33 0.70
CA SER A 448 15.20 -5.14 1.34
C SER A 448 14.82 -5.63 2.75
N GLY A 449 13.63 -5.26 3.21
CA GLY A 449 13.01 -5.76 4.43
C GLY A 449 13.28 -4.93 5.67
N ASP A 450 13.73 -3.69 5.57
CA ASP A 450 13.90 -2.82 6.76
C ASP A 450 12.56 -2.62 7.50
N SER A 451 12.52 -2.99 8.79
CA SER A 451 11.35 -2.82 9.64
C SER A 451 11.11 -1.37 10.04
N GLN A 452 12.15 -0.55 10.09
CA GLN A 452 12.05 0.85 10.52
C GLN A 452 11.41 1.74 9.46
N ALA A 453 11.50 1.34 8.20
CA ALA A 453 10.94 2.06 7.07
C ALA A 453 9.44 1.75 6.84
N SER A 454 8.80 0.92 7.68
CA SER A 454 7.37 0.63 7.54
C SER A 454 6.48 1.71 8.16
N SER A 455 5.43 2.11 7.44
CA SER A 455 4.47 3.18 7.77
C SER A 455 3.46 2.85 8.87
N GLY A 456 3.85 2.02 9.85
CA GLY A 456 3.06 1.73 11.05
C GLY A 456 2.39 0.35 11.10
N VAL A 457 2.70 -0.55 10.17
CA VAL A 457 2.37 -1.99 10.26
C VAL A 457 3.69 -2.76 10.21
N THR A 458 3.93 -3.66 11.17
CA THR A 458 5.20 -4.38 11.25
C THR A 458 5.31 -5.39 10.10
N ALA A 459 6.08 -5.05 9.05
CA ALA A 459 6.38 -5.93 7.93
C ALA A 459 7.47 -6.98 8.25
N TRP A 460 7.72 -7.25 9.53
CA TRP A 460 8.84 -8.07 9.97
C TRP A 460 8.35 -9.31 10.71
N ILE A 461 8.78 -10.47 10.21
CA ILE A 461 8.66 -11.75 10.90
C ILE A 461 10.02 -12.06 11.51
N GLU A 462 10.02 -12.27 12.82
CA GLU A 462 11.09 -13.03 13.46
C GLU A 462 10.97 -14.48 12.98
N MET A 463 11.82 -14.86 12.02
CA MET A 463 11.89 -16.24 11.56
C MET A 463 12.57 -17.07 12.66
N PRO A 464 11.97 -18.18 13.09
CA PRO A 464 12.53 -19.00 14.17
C PRO A 464 13.82 -19.73 13.79
N ASP A 465 14.11 -19.87 12.48
CA ASP A 465 15.30 -20.55 11.96
C ASP A 465 16.19 -19.58 11.14
N ASP A 466 17.46 -19.46 11.56
CA ASP A 466 18.51 -18.71 10.86
C ASP A 466 18.70 -19.16 9.40
N GLN A 467 18.35 -20.42 9.09
CA GLN A 467 18.44 -20.97 7.75
C GLN A 467 17.47 -20.29 6.78
N TRP A 468 16.23 -20.04 7.20
CA TRP A 468 15.24 -19.35 6.38
C TRP A 468 15.53 -17.85 6.28
N THR A 469 16.21 -17.29 7.28
CA THR A 469 16.69 -15.91 7.23
C THR A 469 17.62 -15.67 6.03
N SER A 470 18.56 -16.58 5.77
CA SER A 470 19.44 -16.48 4.59
C SER A 470 18.68 -16.67 3.27
N VAL A 471 17.68 -17.53 3.22
CA VAL A 471 16.82 -17.70 2.03
C VAL A 471 16.04 -16.42 1.74
N ARG A 472 15.43 -15.82 2.77
CA ARG A 472 14.73 -14.53 2.67
C ARG A 472 15.66 -13.47 2.08
N TRP A 473 16.87 -13.36 2.61
CA TRP A 473 17.86 -12.40 2.13
C TRP A 473 18.27 -12.64 0.68
N LEU A 474 18.46 -13.89 0.24
CA LEU A 474 18.72 -14.22 -1.16
C LEU A 474 17.60 -13.72 -2.08
N LEU A 475 16.35 -14.04 -1.73
CA LEU A 475 15.18 -13.68 -2.54
C LEU A 475 14.98 -12.15 -2.59
N ARG A 476 15.22 -11.47 -1.47
CA ARG A 476 15.17 -10.00 -1.38
C ARG A 476 16.28 -9.34 -2.20
N ASP A 477 17.47 -9.92 -2.29
CA ASP A 477 18.54 -9.46 -3.19
C ASP A 477 18.15 -9.58 -4.66
N ILE A 478 17.56 -10.71 -5.05
CA ILE A 478 17.10 -10.92 -6.43
C ILE A 478 16.05 -9.86 -6.80
N MET A 479 15.09 -9.63 -5.91
CA MET A 479 14.07 -8.58 -6.08
C MET A 479 14.71 -7.19 -6.18
N LEU A 480 15.63 -6.84 -5.28
CA LEU A 480 16.24 -5.50 -5.25
C LEU A 480 17.16 -5.25 -6.45
N ASN A 481 17.95 -6.25 -6.87
CA ASN A 481 18.77 -6.16 -8.07
C ASN A 481 17.92 -5.89 -9.30
N GLU A 482 16.82 -6.63 -9.45
CA GLU A 482 15.91 -6.43 -10.58
C GLU A 482 15.20 -5.08 -10.51
N PHE A 483 14.77 -4.66 -9.31
CA PHE A 483 14.23 -3.32 -9.08
C PHE A 483 15.21 -2.24 -9.52
N ASN A 484 16.47 -2.28 -9.07
CA ASN A 484 17.48 -1.28 -9.42
C ASN A 484 17.77 -1.25 -10.91
N ARG A 485 17.90 -2.43 -11.54
CA ARG A 485 18.12 -2.55 -12.98
C ARG A 485 16.98 -1.89 -13.75
N VAL A 486 15.74 -2.27 -13.45
CA VAL A 486 14.55 -1.82 -14.19
C VAL A 486 14.23 -0.36 -13.90
N TYR A 487 14.37 0.09 -12.65
CA TYR A 487 14.23 1.50 -12.29
C TYR A 487 15.18 2.38 -13.10
N ASN A 488 16.48 2.02 -13.12
CA ASN A 488 17.50 2.77 -13.86
C ASN A 488 17.25 2.77 -15.38
N GLU A 489 16.77 1.65 -15.94
CA GLU A 489 16.38 1.61 -17.35
C GLU A 489 15.15 2.48 -17.63
N THR A 490 14.16 2.44 -16.75
CA THR A 490 12.88 3.16 -16.93
C THR A 490 13.08 4.66 -16.79
N ILE A 491 13.81 5.12 -15.76
CA ILE A 491 14.11 6.54 -15.55
C ILE A 491 14.96 7.14 -16.68
N GLN A 492 15.79 6.34 -17.34
CA GLN A 492 16.60 6.82 -18.46
C GLN A 492 15.81 6.90 -19.78
N ASN A 493 14.89 5.97 -19.99
CA ASN A 493 14.26 5.77 -21.30
C ASN A 493 12.78 6.14 -21.37
N GLY A 494 12.12 6.43 -20.24
CA GLY A 494 10.67 6.66 -20.19
C GLY A 494 9.83 5.50 -20.70
N SER A 495 10.39 4.29 -20.70
CA SER A 495 9.76 3.11 -21.27
C SER A 495 10.13 1.86 -20.48
N ILE A 496 9.19 0.92 -20.46
CA ILE A 496 9.35 -0.36 -19.78
C ILE A 496 9.70 -1.41 -20.84
N LYS A 497 10.82 -2.11 -20.63
CA LYS A 497 11.13 -3.30 -21.42
C LYS A 497 10.19 -4.43 -21.03
N SER A 498 9.84 -5.30 -21.97
CA SER A 498 9.04 -6.48 -21.67
C SER A 498 9.71 -7.35 -20.60
N PHE A 499 8.96 -7.75 -19.58
CA PHE A 499 9.38 -8.83 -18.69
C PHE A 499 9.34 -10.17 -19.43
N ASP A 500 10.23 -11.08 -19.04
CA ASP A 500 10.26 -12.45 -19.57
C ASP A 500 8.89 -13.11 -19.42
N SER A 501 8.24 -13.49 -20.51
CA SER A 501 6.89 -14.04 -20.45
C SER A 501 6.89 -15.40 -19.73
N PHE A 502 6.08 -15.52 -18.68
CA PHE A 502 5.77 -16.82 -18.09
C PHE A 502 4.80 -17.61 -18.97
N SER A 503 4.95 -18.93 -18.98
CA SER A 503 3.91 -19.81 -19.51
C SER A 503 2.62 -19.69 -18.70
N ASN A 504 1.47 -20.05 -19.30
CA ASN A 504 0.19 -20.07 -18.57
C ASN A 504 0.26 -20.95 -17.32
N GLU A 505 0.88 -22.13 -17.42
CA GLU A 505 1.10 -23.03 -16.28
C GLU A 505 1.93 -22.37 -15.17
N GLN A 506 3.01 -21.66 -15.52
CA GLN A 506 3.81 -20.91 -14.53
C GLN A 506 2.99 -19.81 -13.87
N ASN A 507 2.20 -19.06 -14.63
CA ASN A 507 1.34 -18.01 -14.07
C ASN A 507 0.32 -18.58 -13.06
N ASP A 508 -0.28 -19.74 -13.36
CA ASP A 508 -1.23 -20.40 -12.45
C ASP A 508 -0.56 -20.81 -11.12
N VAL A 509 0.68 -21.28 -11.18
CA VAL A 509 1.47 -21.68 -10.01
C VAL A 509 1.92 -20.47 -9.20
N LEU A 510 2.39 -19.40 -9.86
CA LEU A 510 2.75 -18.14 -9.21
C LEU A 510 1.54 -17.51 -8.53
N GLN A 511 0.37 -17.55 -9.15
CA GLN A 511 -0.87 -17.15 -8.50
C GLN A 511 -1.18 -18.00 -7.28
N SER A 512 -0.99 -19.32 -7.39
CA SER A 512 -1.25 -20.23 -6.27
C SER A 512 -0.37 -19.90 -5.08
N LEU A 513 0.91 -19.58 -5.30
CA LEU A 513 1.82 -19.08 -4.27
C LEU A 513 1.33 -17.78 -3.63
N ILE A 514 0.93 -16.80 -4.44
CA ILE A 514 0.37 -15.53 -3.95
C ILE A 514 -0.89 -15.80 -3.13
N ARG A 515 -1.80 -16.67 -3.59
CA ARG A 515 -3.03 -16.99 -2.87
C ARG A 515 -2.74 -17.62 -1.51
N LEU A 516 -1.78 -18.55 -1.43
CA LEU A 516 -1.35 -19.14 -0.16
C LEU A 516 -0.75 -18.09 0.79
N ALA A 517 0.06 -17.18 0.27
CA ALA A 517 0.62 -16.07 1.06
C ALA A 517 -0.48 -15.14 1.60
N LEU A 518 -1.47 -14.80 0.78
CA LEU A 518 -2.63 -14.02 1.21
C LEU A 518 -3.46 -14.77 2.25
N ILE A 519 -3.57 -16.11 2.15
CA ILE A 519 -4.26 -16.92 3.16
C ILE A 519 -3.56 -16.86 4.51
N LYS A 520 -2.23 -16.97 4.53
CA LYS A 520 -1.43 -16.86 5.77
C LYS A 520 -1.57 -15.50 6.45
N THR A 521 -1.84 -14.44 5.68
CA THR A 521 -1.97 -13.07 6.20
C THR A 521 -3.41 -12.59 6.37
N MET A 522 -4.40 -13.50 6.36
CA MET A 522 -5.80 -13.09 6.52
C MET A 522 -6.17 -12.68 7.95
N LYS A 523 -5.57 -13.32 8.95
CA LYS A 523 -5.88 -13.04 10.36
C LYS A 523 -5.17 -11.80 10.89
N GLU A 524 -4.12 -11.37 10.22
CA GLU A 524 -3.24 -10.31 10.70
C GLU A 524 -3.61 -8.96 10.07
N ILE A 525 -3.33 -7.91 10.85
CA ILE A 525 -3.47 -6.46 10.55
C ILE A 525 -4.86 -5.89 10.87
N GLY A 526 -5.06 -5.64 12.17
CA GLY A 526 -6.05 -4.72 12.73
C GLY A 526 -5.39 -3.54 13.41
#